data_AF-A0A3Q7Q0H8-F1
#
_entry.id   AF-A0A3Q7Q0H8-F1
#
_cell.length_a   1.000
_cell.length_b   1.000
_cell.length_c   1.000
_cell.angle_alpha   90.00
_cell.angle_beta   90.00
_cell.angle_gamma   90.00
#
_symmetry.space_group_name_H-M   'P 1'
#
loop_
_entity.id
_entity.type
_entity.pdbx_description
1 polymer ?
#
loop_
_entity_poly.entity_id
_entity_poly.type
_entity_poly.pdbx_seq_one_letter_code
_entity_poly.pdbx_strand_id
1 'polypeptide(L)'
;MALNHHQLQGQLRDEGRGLDMEGPKQETVNDFWRMIWEQKAATIVMLTNLKERKEEKCSQYWPDQGCWTYGNIRVCVEDCMVLVDYTIRKFCIQSQLPDGCKAPRLVSQLHFTSWPDFGVPFTPIGMLKFLKKVKALNPAHAGPIVVHCSAGVGRTGTFIVIDAMMDMMHAEQKVDVFEFVSRIRNQRPQMVQTDMQYTFIYQALLEYYLYGDTELDVSSLEKHLQTLHGTTTHFDKIGLEEEFRKLTNVRIMKENMRTGNLPANMKKARVIQIIPYDFNRVILSMKRGQEYTDYINASFIDGYRQKDYFIATQGPLAHTVEDFWRMVWEWKCHTVVMLTEVQEREQDKCYQYWPTEGSVTHGEITIEIKSDTLSEAISIRDFLVTFNQPLAHQEEQTRMVRQFHFHGWPEVGIPAEGKGMIDLIAAVQKQQQQTGNHPITVHCSAGAGRTGTFIALSNILERVKAEGLLDVFQAVKSLRLQRPHMVQTLEQYEFCYKVVQDFIDIFSDYANFK
;
A
#
# COMPACT_ATOMS: atom_id res chain seq x y z
N MET A 1 53.92 22.55 3.07
CA MET A 1 53.53 23.70 3.92
C MET A 1 52.04 23.91 3.77
N ALA A 2 51.39 24.16 4.90
CA ALA A 2 49.96 24.11 5.14
C ALA A 2 49.08 24.81 4.10
N LEU A 3 47.88 24.25 3.87
CA LEU A 3 46.67 25.02 3.61
C LEU A 3 45.42 24.19 4.03
N ASN A 4 44.97 24.52 5.24
CA ASN A 4 43.61 24.48 5.78
C ASN A 4 42.82 23.16 5.83
N HIS A 5 43.10 22.42 6.90
CA HIS A 5 42.30 21.35 7.50
C HIS A 5 40.97 21.82 8.17
N HIS A 6 40.54 23.07 7.97
CA HIS A 6 39.46 23.71 8.76
C HIS A 6 38.13 23.97 8.02
N GLN A 7 37.95 23.49 6.78
CA GLN A 7 36.66 23.64 6.06
C GLN A 7 35.87 22.34 5.85
N LEU A 8 36.39 21.18 6.30
CA LEU A 8 35.69 19.90 6.27
C LEU A 8 34.89 19.57 7.55
N GLN A 9 34.94 20.44 8.58
CA GLN A 9 34.15 20.29 9.81
C GLN A 9 32.78 21.00 9.75
N GLY A 10 32.44 21.65 8.63
CA GLY A 10 31.22 22.46 8.51
C GLY A 10 29.95 21.73 8.08
N GLN A 11 30.04 20.52 7.53
CA GLN A 11 28.91 19.81 6.90
C GLN A 11 28.45 18.52 7.61
N LEU A 12 29.03 18.19 8.78
CA LEU A 12 28.56 17.15 9.72
C LEU A 12 27.82 17.79 10.90
N ARG A 13 26.91 18.72 10.62
CA ARG A 13 26.24 19.55 11.64
C ARG A 13 25.06 18.84 12.34
N ASP A 14 25.16 17.54 12.57
CA ASP A 14 24.24 16.80 13.45
C ASP A 14 24.74 15.36 13.72
N GLU A 15 25.78 15.19 14.53
CA GLU A 15 26.25 13.88 15.02
C GLU A 15 25.35 13.27 16.12
N GLY A 16 24.09 13.72 16.25
CA GLY A 16 23.17 13.28 17.31
C GLY A 16 21.71 13.09 16.85
N ARG A 17 21.44 12.90 15.56
CA ARG A 17 20.07 12.86 15.03
C ARG A 17 19.24 11.65 15.47
N GLY A 18 19.87 10.56 15.93
CA GLY A 18 19.16 9.39 16.44
C GLY A 18 19.91 8.59 17.50
N LEU A 19 19.15 7.86 18.32
CA LEU A 19 19.65 6.86 19.27
C LEU A 19 19.28 5.47 18.78
N ASP A 20 20.30 4.66 18.48
CA ASP A 20 20.17 3.32 17.94
C ASP A 20 20.16 2.30 19.06
N MET A 21 19.06 1.57 19.25
CA MET A 21 18.91 0.65 20.37
C MET A 21 18.34 -0.72 19.99
N GLU A 22 18.60 -1.70 20.86
CA GLU A 22 17.90 -2.99 20.88
C GLU A 22 16.41 -2.75 21.19
N GLY A 23 15.52 -3.57 20.62
CA GLY A 23 14.13 -3.60 21.04
C GLY A 23 14.04 -3.95 22.53
N PRO A 24 13.20 -3.25 23.32
CA PRO A 24 13.12 -3.50 24.74
C PRO A 24 12.66 -4.93 25.01
N LYS A 25 13.32 -5.57 25.98
CA LYS A 25 12.90 -6.83 26.58
C LYS A 25 11.96 -6.53 27.73
N GLN A 26 11.19 -7.52 28.16
CA GLN A 26 10.23 -7.34 29.25
C GLN A 26 10.85 -6.69 30.50
N GLU A 27 12.08 -7.07 30.85
CA GLU A 27 12.83 -6.49 31.98
C GLU A 27 13.37 -5.06 31.73
N THR A 28 13.55 -4.63 30.49
CA THR A 28 14.12 -3.30 30.15
C THR A 28 13.09 -2.29 29.64
N VAL A 29 11.81 -2.63 29.57
CA VAL A 29 10.73 -1.69 29.15
C VAL A 29 10.71 -0.42 30.02
N ASN A 30 10.93 -0.55 31.33
CA ASN A 30 10.95 0.59 32.24
C ASN A 30 12.13 1.53 31.95
N ASP A 31 13.31 0.97 31.68
CA ASP A 31 14.51 1.73 31.33
C ASP A 31 14.35 2.41 29.97
N PHE A 32 13.69 1.75 29.02
CA PHE A 32 13.37 2.32 27.71
C PHE A 32 12.54 3.61 27.85
N TRP A 33 11.43 3.58 28.59
CA TRP A 33 10.60 4.79 28.78
C TRP A 33 11.31 5.86 29.60
N ARG A 34 12.14 5.49 30.58
CA ARG A 34 13.00 6.45 31.28
C ARG A 34 13.93 7.16 30.30
N MET A 35 14.57 6.42 29.39
CA MET A 35 15.43 7.00 28.36
C MET A 35 14.66 7.94 27.42
N ILE A 36 13.48 7.55 26.91
CA ILE A 36 12.62 8.43 26.08
C ILE A 36 12.35 9.76 26.80
N TRP A 37 12.06 9.67 28.10
CA TRP A 37 11.79 10.84 28.93
C TRP A 37 13.03 11.73 29.12
N GLU A 38 14.16 11.14 29.56
CA GLU A 38 15.40 11.86 29.88
C GLU A 38 16.06 12.49 28.66
N GLN A 39 16.09 11.77 27.53
CA GLN A 39 16.67 12.24 26.27
C GLN A 39 15.78 13.23 25.52
N LYS A 40 14.60 13.56 26.08
CA LYS A 40 13.62 14.43 25.44
C LYS A 40 13.21 13.95 24.02
N ALA A 41 13.26 12.65 23.76
CA ALA A 41 12.84 12.07 22.50
C ALA A 41 11.33 12.26 22.31
N ALA A 42 10.93 12.74 21.13
CA ALA A 42 9.51 12.91 20.76
C ALA A 42 9.05 11.87 19.72
N THR A 43 10.00 11.16 19.10
CA THR A 43 9.72 10.23 18.01
C THR A 43 10.44 8.91 18.28
N ILE A 44 9.68 7.81 18.20
CA ILE A 44 10.18 6.44 18.27
C ILE A 44 9.94 5.77 16.92
N VAL A 45 10.99 5.20 16.35
CA VAL A 45 10.94 4.44 15.10
C VAL A 45 11.16 2.96 15.41
N MET A 46 10.13 2.16 15.19
CA MET A 46 10.14 0.71 15.39
C MET A 46 10.14 0.01 14.04
N LEU A 47 11.17 -0.79 13.75
CA LEU A 47 11.38 -1.43 12.44
C LEU A 47 11.22 -2.97 12.49
N THR A 48 10.52 -3.49 13.48
CA THR A 48 10.28 -4.94 13.64
C THR A 48 8.90 -5.18 14.19
N ASN A 49 8.24 -6.24 13.73
CA ASN A 49 7.02 -6.71 14.36
C ASN A 49 7.36 -7.33 15.73
N LEU A 50 6.40 -7.35 16.66
CA LEU A 50 6.60 -7.95 17.99
C LEU A 50 7.02 -9.42 17.90
N LYS A 51 6.41 -10.14 16.95
CA LYS A 51 6.72 -11.53 16.64
C LYS A 51 6.92 -11.67 15.15
N GLU A 52 7.96 -12.39 14.77
CA GLU A 52 8.22 -12.78 13.39
C GLU A 52 8.23 -14.31 13.38
N ARG A 53 7.25 -14.89 12.66
CA ARG A 53 6.80 -16.29 12.79
C ARG A 53 6.36 -16.67 14.21
N LYS A 54 7.27 -17.22 15.01
CA LYS A 54 7.06 -17.70 16.39
C LYS A 54 8.10 -17.13 17.36
N GLU A 55 9.08 -16.39 16.85
CA GLU A 55 10.11 -15.79 17.68
C GLU A 55 9.67 -14.39 18.10
N GLU A 56 9.78 -14.11 19.40
CA GLU A 56 9.63 -12.77 19.91
C GLU A 56 10.85 -11.94 19.53
N LYS A 57 10.62 -10.84 18.80
CA LYS A 57 11.69 -9.94 18.33
C LYS A 57 11.81 -8.69 19.20
N CYS A 58 10.70 -8.27 19.79
CA CYS A 58 10.59 -7.10 20.66
C CYS A 58 9.41 -7.32 21.60
N SER A 59 9.56 -7.02 22.89
CA SER A 59 8.43 -7.04 23.82
C SER A 59 7.56 -5.80 23.58
N GLN A 60 6.25 -5.95 23.82
CA GLN A 60 5.32 -4.83 23.67
C GLN A 60 5.52 -3.83 24.81
N TYR A 61 6.04 -2.65 24.47
CA TYR A 61 6.36 -1.60 25.43
C TYR A 61 5.31 -0.48 25.48
N TRP A 62 4.14 -0.67 24.87
CA TRP A 62 3.04 0.31 24.89
C TRP A 62 1.72 -0.34 25.30
N PRO A 63 0.79 0.41 25.92
CA PRO A 63 -0.56 -0.06 26.17
C PRO A 63 -1.38 -0.04 24.87
N ASP A 64 -2.27 -1.01 24.67
CA ASP A 64 -3.18 -1.00 23.52
C ASP A 64 -4.28 0.06 23.64
N GLN A 65 -4.73 0.32 24.88
CA GLN A 65 -5.77 1.31 25.20
C GLN A 65 -5.52 1.92 26.58
N GLY A 66 -6.01 3.15 26.78
CA GLY A 66 -5.93 3.84 28.07
C GLY A 66 -4.49 4.20 28.44
N CYS A 67 -4.16 4.03 29.73
CA CYS A 67 -2.86 4.42 30.27
C CYS A 67 -2.21 3.29 31.06
N TRP A 68 -0.89 3.17 30.93
CA TRP A 68 -0.06 2.25 31.71
C TRP A 68 1.14 2.99 32.31
N THR A 69 1.67 2.49 33.42
CA THR A 69 2.85 3.07 34.08
C THR A 69 4.02 2.12 33.97
N TYR A 70 5.10 2.57 33.35
CA TYR A 70 6.36 1.84 33.20
C TYR A 70 7.42 2.49 34.09
N GLY A 71 7.73 1.85 35.22
CA GLY A 71 8.55 2.45 36.27
C GLY A 71 7.90 3.72 36.81
N ASN A 72 8.51 4.88 36.54
CA ASN A 72 8.02 6.20 36.98
C ASN A 72 7.41 7.03 35.83
N ILE A 73 7.21 6.43 34.65
CA ILE A 73 6.68 7.10 33.46
C ILE A 73 5.28 6.55 33.15
N ARG A 74 4.28 7.42 33.24
CA ARG A 74 2.92 7.13 32.79
C ARG A 74 2.84 7.37 31.29
N VAL A 75 2.27 6.42 30.54
CA VAL A 75 2.12 6.44 29.09
C VAL A 75 0.65 6.19 28.75
N CYS A 76 0.03 7.13 28.06
CA CYS A 76 -1.38 7.06 27.64
C CYS A 76 -1.49 7.05 26.12
N VAL A 77 -2.33 6.17 25.57
CA VAL A 77 -2.66 6.18 24.14
C VAL A 77 -3.60 7.34 23.85
N GLU A 78 -3.22 8.21 22.91
CA GLU A 78 -4.05 9.31 22.41
C GLU A 78 -4.70 8.94 21.09
N ASP A 79 -3.93 8.35 20.17
CA ASP A 79 -4.36 8.07 18.80
C ASP A 79 -3.59 6.88 18.21
N CYS A 80 -4.21 6.15 17.30
CA CYS A 80 -3.62 5.01 16.60
C CYS A 80 -4.15 4.94 15.16
N MET A 81 -3.26 5.14 14.20
CA MET A 81 -3.56 5.04 12.78
C MET A 81 -2.79 3.87 12.17
N VAL A 82 -3.55 2.87 11.70
CA VAL A 82 -3.01 1.70 10.99
C VAL A 82 -3.08 1.93 9.48
N LEU A 83 -1.93 1.80 8.82
CA LEU A 83 -1.77 1.84 7.36
C LEU A 83 -1.13 0.51 6.88
N VAL A 84 -1.09 0.29 5.57
CA VAL A 84 -0.57 -0.96 4.99
C VAL A 84 0.90 -1.24 5.33
N ASP A 85 1.75 -0.21 5.30
CA ASP A 85 3.21 -0.34 5.49
C ASP A 85 3.66 -0.05 6.93
N TYR A 86 2.89 0.74 7.66
CA TYR A 86 3.27 1.17 9.01
C TYR A 86 2.06 1.57 9.86
N THR A 87 2.26 1.57 11.17
CA THR A 87 1.30 2.07 12.16
C THR A 87 1.87 3.30 12.87
N ILE A 88 1.08 4.34 13.05
CA ILE A 88 1.44 5.51 13.86
C ILE A 88 0.64 5.47 15.16
N ARG A 89 1.31 5.53 16.30
CA ARG A 89 0.69 5.66 17.62
C ARG A 89 1.14 6.97 18.27
N LYS A 90 0.22 7.72 18.84
CA LYS A 90 0.53 8.91 19.63
C LYS A 90 0.31 8.60 21.10
N PHE A 91 1.29 8.97 21.91
CA PHE A 91 1.28 8.76 23.34
C PHE A 91 1.44 10.07 24.08
N CYS A 92 0.65 10.26 25.13
CA CYS A 92 0.88 11.30 26.13
C CYS A 92 1.67 10.67 27.29
N ILE A 93 2.91 11.13 27.50
CA ILE A 93 3.79 10.63 28.57
C ILE A 93 4.01 11.66 29.67
N GLN A 94 4.07 11.19 30.91
CA GLN A 94 4.28 12.05 32.09
C GLN A 94 5.10 11.33 33.15
N SER A 95 6.09 12.01 33.72
CA SER A 95 6.83 11.50 34.89
C SER A 95 6.02 11.66 36.17
N GLN A 96 5.96 10.60 36.97
CA GLN A 96 5.29 10.54 38.27
C GLN A 96 6.22 10.79 39.46
N LEU A 97 7.45 11.29 39.23
CA LEU A 97 8.38 11.57 40.30
C LEU A 97 7.92 12.76 41.17
N PRO A 98 8.08 12.72 42.51
CA PRO A 98 7.58 13.74 43.43
C PRO A 98 8.17 15.16 43.22
N ASP A 99 9.43 15.25 42.78
CA ASP A 99 10.19 16.52 42.73
C ASP A 99 9.98 17.36 41.47
N GLY A 100 8.76 17.37 40.95
CA GLY A 100 8.34 18.29 39.91
C GLY A 100 7.39 17.62 38.94
N CYS A 101 6.11 17.98 39.04
CA CYS A 101 5.09 17.62 38.06
C CYS A 101 5.45 18.29 36.72
N LYS A 102 6.32 17.64 35.93
CA LYS A 102 6.72 18.11 34.61
C LYS A 102 5.53 17.95 33.67
N ALA A 103 5.36 18.93 32.78
CA ALA A 103 4.28 18.94 31.81
C ALA A 103 4.25 17.64 31.00
N PRO A 104 3.05 17.12 30.65
CA PRO A 104 2.93 15.97 29.77
C PRO A 104 3.58 16.26 28.42
N ARG A 105 4.15 15.22 27.81
CA ARG A 105 4.84 15.29 26.52
C ARG A 105 4.16 14.36 25.53
N LEU A 106 3.95 14.84 24.31
CA LEU A 106 3.49 14.01 23.22
C LEU A 106 4.69 13.25 22.62
N VAL A 107 4.55 11.94 22.44
CA VAL A 107 5.52 11.07 21.78
C VAL A 107 4.81 10.30 20.67
N SER A 108 5.35 10.33 19.46
CA SER A 108 4.85 9.56 18.33
C SER A 108 5.72 8.32 18.11
N GLN A 109 5.12 7.14 18.12
CA GLN A 109 5.75 5.92 17.66
C GLN A 109 5.31 5.63 16.23
N LEU A 110 6.27 5.50 15.33
CA LEU A 110 6.08 5.04 13.97
C LEU A 110 6.63 3.62 13.86
N HIS A 111 5.75 2.66 13.60
CA HIS A 111 6.06 1.23 13.54
C HIS A 111 5.95 0.73 12.10
N PHE A 112 7.07 0.42 11.46
CA PHE A 112 7.12 -0.13 10.10
C PHE A 112 6.83 -1.63 10.11
N THR A 113 5.63 -2.00 9.64
CA THR A 113 5.06 -3.35 9.75
C THR A 113 5.26 -4.20 8.51
N SER A 114 5.63 -3.60 7.37
CA SER A 114 5.77 -4.32 6.09
C SER A 114 7.18 -4.87 5.83
N TRP A 115 8.13 -4.76 6.76
CA TRP A 115 9.40 -5.45 6.63
C TRP A 115 9.22 -6.97 6.78
N PRO A 116 9.59 -7.79 5.78
CA PRO A 116 9.39 -9.23 5.84
C PRO A 116 10.34 -9.92 6.83
N ASP A 117 9.92 -11.09 7.33
CA ASP A 117 10.73 -11.95 8.20
C ASP A 117 12.08 -12.33 7.55
N PHE A 118 12.11 -12.51 6.22
CA PHE A 118 13.31 -12.83 5.44
C PHE A 118 13.54 -11.76 4.38
N GLY A 119 14.78 -11.28 4.29
CA GLY A 119 15.18 -10.31 3.29
C GLY A 119 14.77 -8.87 3.62
N VAL A 120 14.27 -8.18 2.62
CA VAL A 120 13.96 -6.75 2.62
C VAL A 120 12.61 -6.50 1.95
N PRO A 121 11.95 -5.36 2.19
CA PRO A 121 10.72 -5.01 1.48
C PRO A 121 10.90 -5.14 -0.04
N PHE A 122 9.86 -5.60 -0.72
CA PHE A 122 9.90 -5.79 -2.18
C PHE A 122 10.09 -4.48 -2.94
N THR A 123 9.59 -3.37 -2.38
CA THR A 123 9.76 -2.02 -2.91
C THR A 123 10.25 -1.08 -1.82
N PRO A 124 11.17 -0.13 -2.14
CA PRO A 124 11.62 0.88 -1.20
C PRO A 124 10.60 1.99 -0.91
N ILE A 125 9.52 2.11 -1.70
CA ILE A 125 8.54 3.21 -1.60
C ILE A 125 7.95 3.32 -0.19
N GLY A 126 7.55 2.19 0.42
CA GLY A 126 7.01 2.18 1.77
C GLY A 126 8.00 2.75 2.80
N MET A 127 9.29 2.40 2.67
CA MET A 127 10.35 2.93 3.53
C MET A 127 10.59 4.43 3.30
N LEU A 128 10.59 4.90 2.05
CA LEU A 128 10.75 6.32 1.73
C LEU A 128 9.59 7.17 2.27
N LYS A 129 8.35 6.68 2.13
CA LYS A 129 7.15 7.33 2.70
C LYS A 129 7.21 7.34 4.22
N PHE A 130 7.63 6.23 4.82
CA PHE A 130 7.83 6.12 6.26
C PHE A 130 8.88 7.12 6.77
N LEU A 131 10.04 7.22 6.12
CA LEU A 131 11.08 8.21 6.41
C LEU A 131 10.56 9.65 6.33
N LYS A 132 9.84 9.99 5.26
CA LYS A 132 9.22 11.31 5.10
C LYS A 132 8.26 11.61 6.26
N LYS A 133 7.43 10.65 6.65
CA LYS A 133 6.49 10.79 7.77
C LYS A 133 7.21 10.95 9.12
N VAL A 134 8.29 10.20 9.35
CA VAL A 134 9.14 10.34 10.54
C VAL A 134 9.70 11.77 10.63
N LYS A 135 10.29 12.28 9.54
CA LYS A 135 10.87 13.63 9.50
C LYS A 135 9.81 14.72 9.70
N ALA A 136 8.62 14.56 9.10
CA ALA A 136 7.52 15.52 9.21
C ALA A 136 6.91 15.56 10.62
N LEU A 137 6.83 14.42 11.33
CA LEU A 137 6.26 14.35 12.67
C LEU A 137 7.26 14.68 13.78
N ASN A 138 8.57 14.64 13.51
CA ASN A 138 9.58 14.93 14.51
C ASN A 138 9.70 16.45 14.76
N PRO A 139 9.38 16.96 15.97
CA PRO A 139 9.47 18.39 16.26
C PRO A 139 10.91 18.88 16.21
N ALA A 140 11.14 20.08 15.67
CA ALA A 140 12.48 20.68 15.55
C ALA A 140 13.21 20.89 16.90
N HIS A 141 12.48 20.94 18.01
CA HIS A 141 13.02 21.11 19.37
C HIS A 141 13.10 19.79 20.16
N ALA A 142 12.76 18.66 19.53
CA ALA A 142 12.85 17.35 20.17
C ALA A 142 14.30 16.92 20.35
N GLY A 143 14.53 16.02 21.30
CA GLY A 143 15.77 15.26 21.39
C GLY A 143 15.92 14.24 20.24
N PRO A 144 16.95 13.37 20.29
CA PRO A 144 17.23 12.40 19.23
C PRO A 144 16.04 11.48 18.93
N ILE A 145 15.87 11.12 17.66
CA ILE A 145 14.90 10.11 17.24
C ILE A 145 15.38 8.74 17.72
N VAL A 146 14.56 8.02 18.46
CA VAL A 146 14.95 6.70 18.97
C VAL A 146 14.58 5.65 17.93
N VAL A 147 15.57 4.98 17.34
CA VAL A 147 15.37 3.99 16.27
C VAL A 147 15.76 2.61 16.78
N HIS A 148 14.84 1.64 16.68
CA HIS A 148 15.10 0.28 17.09
C HIS A 148 14.49 -0.77 16.16
N CYS A 149 15.05 -1.97 16.19
CA CYS A 149 14.45 -3.17 15.62
C CYS A 149 14.44 -4.27 16.69
N SER A 150 14.99 -5.45 16.40
CA SER A 150 15.29 -6.47 17.40
C SER A 150 16.66 -6.20 18.03
N ALA A 151 17.78 -6.52 17.36
CA ALA A 151 19.13 -6.24 17.86
C ALA A 151 19.59 -4.77 17.76
N GLY A 152 18.84 -3.93 17.04
CA GLY A 152 19.17 -2.52 16.85
C GLY A 152 20.37 -2.25 15.94
N VAL A 153 20.63 -3.10 14.94
CA VAL A 153 21.81 -2.96 14.04
C VAL A 153 21.48 -3.14 12.56
N GLY A 154 20.67 -4.13 12.20
CA GLY A 154 20.33 -4.44 10.81
C GLY A 154 19.38 -3.41 10.18
N ARG A 155 18.08 -3.58 10.41
CA ARG A 155 17.03 -2.67 9.88
C ARG A 155 17.21 -1.22 10.34
N THR A 156 17.61 -1.05 11.60
CA THR A 156 17.99 0.25 12.19
C THR A 156 19.09 0.93 11.38
N GLY A 157 20.20 0.24 11.10
CA GLY A 157 21.26 0.77 10.25
C GLY A 157 20.77 1.09 8.84
N THR A 158 19.94 0.24 8.23
CA THR A 158 19.37 0.53 6.90
C THR A 158 18.56 1.82 6.90
N PHE A 159 17.67 2.03 7.89
CA PHE A 159 16.87 3.25 8.01
C PHE A 159 17.74 4.51 8.13
N ILE A 160 18.73 4.48 9.03
CA ILE A 160 19.62 5.62 9.30
C ILE A 160 20.46 5.97 8.08
N VAL A 161 21.00 4.97 7.39
CA VAL A 161 21.83 5.19 6.20
C VAL A 161 21.00 5.78 5.07
N ILE A 162 19.77 5.30 4.83
CA ILE A 162 18.89 5.89 3.81
C ILE A 162 18.60 7.36 4.15
N ASP A 163 18.23 7.68 5.38
CA ASP A 163 17.95 9.06 5.80
C ASP A 163 19.15 9.99 5.55
N ALA A 164 20.34 9.59 6.02
CA ALA A 164 21.54 10.39 5.88
C ALA A 164 22.01 10.52 4.43
N MET A 165 21.88 9.47 3.63
CA MET A 165 22.24 9.49 2.21
C MET A 165 21.26 10.29 1.36
N MET A 166 19.99 10.36 1.75
CA MET A 166 19.04 11.29 1.13
C MET A 166 19.44 12.74 1.41
N ASP A 167 19.80 13.08 2.65
CA ASP A 167 20.31 14.42 2.98
C ASP A 167 21.58 14.77 2.20
N MET A 168 22.53 13.82 2.10
CA MET A 168 23.76 14.00 1.30
C MET A 168 23.45 14.16 -0.18
N MET A 169 22.50 13.39 -0.72
CA MET A 169 22.06 13.51 -2.11
C MET A 169 21.49 14.91 -2.38
N HIS A 170 20.68 15.44 -1.47
CA HIS A 170 20.16 16.81 -1.59
C HIS A 170 21.25 17.87 -1.51
N ALA A 171 22.11 17.80 -0.49
CA ALA A 171 23.09 18.85 -0.20
C ALA A 171 24.28 18.84 -1.17
N GLU A 172 24.73 17.67 -1.60
CA GLU A 172 26.00 17.48 -2.30
C GLU A 172 25.87 16.83 -3.68
N GLN A 173 24.67 16.37 -4.07
CA GLN A 173 24.43 15.62 -5.31
C GLN A 173 25.31 14.36 -5.40
N LYS A 174 25.58 13.73 -4.25
CA LYS A 174 26.41 12.53 -4.11
C LYS A 174 25.82 11.60 -3.05
N VAL A 175 26.20 10.33 -3.12
CA VAL A 175 25.94 9.35 -2.06
C VAL A 175 27.24 8.59 -1.79
N ASP A 176 27.55 8.37 -0.51
CA ASP A 176 28.68 7.54 -0.09
C ASP A 176 28.24 6.56 1.00
N VAL A 177 27.51 5.53 0.56
CA VAL A 177 26.96 4.49 1.44
C VAL A 177 28.08 3.72 2.14
N PHE A 178 29.19 3.44 1.44
CA PHE A 178 30.27 2.62 1.97
C PHE A 178 30.99 3.33 3.13
N GLU A 179 31.41 4.58 2.92
CA GLU A 179 32.10 5.34 3.96
C GLU A 179 31.16 5.65 5.12
N PHE A 180 29.89 5.99 4.85
CA PHE A 180 28.92 6.23 5.90
C PHE A 180 28.67 5.00 6.77
N VAL A 181 28.46 3.82 6.15
CA VAL A 181 28.29 2.55 6.88
C VAL A 181 29.56 2.20 7.68
N SER A 182 30.75 2.41 7.10
CA SER A 182 32.03 2.19 7.78
C SER A 182 32.16 3.08 9.02
N ARG A 183 31.75 4.34 8.93
CA ARG A 183 31.76 5.30 10.05
C ARG A 183 30.79 4.91 11.16
N ILE A 184 29.53 4.60 10.86
CA ILE A 184 28.55 4.23 11.90
C ILE A 184 28.88 2.88 12.56
N ARG A 185 29.59 1.98 11.87
CA ARG A 185 30.11 0.74 12.46
C ARG A 185 31.16 0.96 13.55
N ASN A 186 31.88 2.09 13.52
CA ASN A 186 32.79 2.48 14.59
C ASN A 186 32.06 2.94 15.86
N GLN A 187 30.80 3.40 15.72
CA GLN A 187 29.96 3.79 16.86
C GLN A 187 29.17 2.61 17.42
N ARG A 188 28.60 1.77 16.55
CA ARG A 188 27.89 0.54 16.90
C ARG A 188 28.28 -0.59 15.96
N PRO A 189 28.90 -1.69 16.43
CA PRO A 189 29.30 -2.79 15.56
C PRO A 189 28.11 -3.40 14.80
N GLN A 190 28.37 -3.89 13.58
CA GLN A 190 27.40 -4.61 12.73
C GLN A 190 26.21 -3.80 12.19
N MET A 191 26.27 -2.46 12.23
CA MET A 191 25.28 -1.61 11.54
C MET A 191 25.18 -1.99 10.06
N VAL A 192 23.95 -2.18 9.59
CA VAL A 192 23.62 -2.84 8.31
C VAL A 192 24.22 -4.26 8.28
N GLN A 193 23.40 -5.25 8.64
CA GLN A 193 23.89 -6.58 9.01
C GLN A 193 24.02 -7.53 7.81
N THR A 194 23.21 -7.37 6.77
CA THR A 194 23.18 -8.28 5.61
C THR A 194 23.46 -7.58 4.29
N ASP A 195 23.88 -8.35 3.28
CA ASP A 195 24.08 -7.91 1.90
C ASP A 195 22.76 -7.44 1.24
N MET A 196 21.64 -8.11 1.53
CA MET A 196 20.31 -7.70 1.08
C MET A 196 19.92 -6.32 1.65
N GLN A 197 20.20 -6.07 2.94
CA GLN A 197 19.98 -4.76 3.56
C GLN A 197 20.84 -3.68 2.91
N TYR A 198 22.12 -3.98 2.65
CA TYR A 198 23.03 -3.05 1.98
C TYR A 198 22.56 -2.74 0.55
N THR A 199 22.11 -3.75 -0.19
CA THR A 199 21.53 -3.59 -1.54
C THR A 199 20.24 -2.76 -1.50
N PHE A 200 19.39 -2.97 -0.50
CA PHE A 200 18.14 -2.23 -0.34
C PHE A 200 18.36 -0.73 -0.12
N ILE A 201 19.45 -0.34 0.56
CA ILE A 201 19.84 1.08 0.70
C ILE A 201 20.02 1.70 -0.69
N TYR A 202 20.79 1.06 -1.57
CA TYR A 202 20.99 1.56 -2.94
C TYR A 202 19.70 1.55 -3.75
N GLN A 203 18.84 0.55 -3.58
CA GLN A 203 17.52 0.52 -4.23
C GLN A 203 16.65 1.71 -3.79
N ALA A 204 16.63 2.04 -2.50
CA ALA A 204 15.88 3.18 -1.97
C ALA A 204 16.44 4.53 -2.45
N LEU A 205 17.77 4.67 -2.49
CA LEU A 205 18.41 5.89 -2.99
C LEU A 205 18.19 6.05 -4.50
N LEU A 206 18.29 4.97 -5.27
CA LEU A 206 18.02 4.99 -6.70
C LEU A 206 16.56 5.32 -7.00
N GLU A 207 15.63 4.74 -6.24
CA GLU A 207 14.21 5.06 -6.30
C GLU A 207 13.98 6.56 -6.08
N TYR A 208 14.54 7.10 -4.99
CA TYR A 208 14.43 8.51 -4.69
C TYR A 208 15.03 9.41 -5.78
N TYR A 209 16.19 9.03 -6.32
CA TYR A 209 16.86 9.76 -7.39
C TYR A 209 16.06 9.76 -8.71
N LEU A 210 15.46 8.64 -9.09
CA LEU A 210 14.75 8.50 -10.37
C LEU A 210 13.38 9.20 -10.38
N TYR A 211 12.68 9.15 -9.25
CA TYR A 211 11.27 9.55 -9.18
C TYR A 211 11.04 10.78 -8.30
N GLY A 212 11.90 11.04 -7.32
CA GLY A 212 11.75 12.15 -6.38
C GLY A 212 10.56 11.98 -5.44
N ASP A 213 10.13 13.11 -4.86
CA ASP A 213 8.91 13.20 -4.07
C ASP A 213 7.74 13.60 -4.98
N THR A 214 6.87 12.64 -5.30
CA THR A 214 5.68 12.82 -6.15
C THR A 214 4.40 13.01 -5.34
N GLU A 215 4.50 13.10 -4.03
CA GLU A 215 3.37 13.31 -3.15
C GLU A 215 2.98 14.79 -3.10
N LEU A 216 1.67 15.04 -3.13
CA LEU A 216 1.09 16.37 -3.17
C LEU A 216 0.12 16.56 -2.00
N ASP A 217 0.13 17.77 -1.46
CA ASP A 217 -0.97 18.27 -0.65
C ASP A 217 -2.19 18.54 -1.54
N VAL A 218 -3.40 18.26 -1.05
CA VAL A 218 -4.65 18.53 -1.77
C VAL A 218 -4.73 19.99 -2.21
N SER A 219 -4.27 20.93 -1.39
CA SER A 219 -4.24 22.37 -1.71
C SER A 219 -3.29 22.73 -2.85
N SER A 220 -2.31 21.87 -3.13
CA SER A 220 -1.33 22.05 -4.22
C SER A 220 -1.74 21.37 -5.53
N LEU A 221 -2.83 20.60 -5.54
CA LEU A 221 -3.25 19.83 -6.72
C LEU A 221 -3.53 20.73 -7.93
N GLU A 222 -4.28 21.82 -7.75
CA GLU A 222 -4.64 22.71 -8.86
C GLU A 222 -3.39 23.31 -9.53
N LYS A 223 -2.43 23.80 -8.71
CA LYS A 223 -1.14 24.31 -9.20
C LYS A 223 -0.34 23.22 -9.91
N HIS A 224 -0.34 22.00 -9.38
CA HIS A 224 0.34 20.87 -10.00
C HIS A 224 -0.28 20.54 -11.37
N LEU A 225 -1.61 20.47 -11.46
CA LEU A 225 -2.32 20.26 -12.74
C LEU A 225 -2.11 21.40 -13.72
N GLN A 226 -2.07 22.66 -13.28
CA GLN A 226 -1.72 23.79 -14.14
C GLN A 226 -0.28 23.68 -14.65
N THR A 227 0.65 23.17 -13.84
CA THR A 227 2.04 22.91 -14.26
C THR A 227 2.10 21.75 -15.27
N LEU A 228 1.28 20.72 -15.07
CA LEU A 228 1.19 19.56 -15.97
C LEU A 228 0.52 19.89 -17.31
N HIS A 229 -0.43 20.82 -17.34
CA HIS A 229 -1.16 21.24 -18.56
C HIS A 229 -0.65 22.55 -19.17
N GLY A 230 0.26 23.26 -18.50
CA GLY A 230 0.74 24.59 -18.88
C GLY A 230 1.53 24.58 -20.18
N THR A 231 1.07 25.33 -21.17
CA THR A 231 1.76 25.58 -22.44
C THR A 231 2.90 26.58 -22.24
N THR A 232 4.08 26.12 -21.85
CA THR A 232 5.31 26.92 -22.01
C THR A 232 6.19 26.25 -23.07
N THR A 233 6.31 26.90 -24.23
CA THR A 233 7.28 26.58 -25.30
C THR A 233 7.35 25.12 -25.81
N HIS A 234 6.51 24.77 -26.79
CA HIS A 234 6.70 23.73 -27.85
C HIS A 234 7.27 22.33 -27.52
N PHE A 235 7.48 21.99 -26.25
CA PHE A 235 7.90 20.70 -25.73
C PHE A 235 6.98 20.21 -24.58
N ASP A 236 6.16 21.06 -23.96
CA ASP A 236 5.49 20.76 -22.67
C ASP A 236 4.18 19.94 -22.71
N LYS A 237 4.00 19.03 -23.68
CA LYS A 237 3.20 17.80 -23.39
C LYS A 237 3.92 16.85 -22.44
N ILE A 238 5.17 17.16 -22.10
CA ILE A 238 6.11 16.33 -21.36
C ILE A 238 5.68 16.06 -19.92
N GLY A 239 4.94 16.88 -19.17
CA GLY A 239 4.70 16.64 -17.73
C GLY A 239 4.04 15.29 -17.39
N LEU A 240 2.77 15.12 -17.78
CA LEU A 240 2.00 13.90 -17.52
C LEU A 240 2.48 12.72 -18.39
N GLU A 241 2.87 13.00 -19.64
CA GLU A 241 3.42 12.00 -20.55
C GLU A 241 4.75 11.43 -20.03
N GLU A 242 5.63 12.26 -19.46
CA GLU A 242 6.92 11.85 -18.85
C GLU A 242 6.70 11.06 -17.57
N GLU A 243 5.80 11.51 -16.69
CA GLU A 243 5.39 10.71 -15.52
C GLU A 243 4.90 9.34 -15.97
N PHE A 244 3.97 9.29 -16.92
CA PHE A 244 3.45 8.02 -17.41
C PHE A 244 4.52 7.20 -18.13
N ARG A 245 5.44 7.84 -18.87
CA ARG A 245 6.59 7.18 -19.51
C ARG A 245 7.48 6.52 -18.47
N LYS A 246 7.77 7.18 -17.35
CA LYS A 246 8.50 6.57 -16.22
C LYS A 246 7.77 5.33 -15.69
N LEU A 247 6.44 5.37 -15.59
CA LEU A 247 5.65 4.19 -15.22
C LEU A 247 5.75 3.07 -16.26
N THR A 248 5.79 3.38 -17.57
CA THR A 248 5.95 2.36 -18.63
C THR A 248 7.34 1.71 -18.63
N ASN A 249 8.34 2.39 -18.08
CA ASN A 249 9.69 1.86 -17.91
C ASN A 249 9.84 0.95 -16.68
N VAL A 250 8.80 0.85 -15.82
CA VAL A 250 8.81 -0.11 -14.71
C VAL A 250 8.92 -1.51 -15.27
N ARG A 251 10.01 -2.20 -14.90
CA ARG A 251 10.34 -3.53 -15.42
C ARG A 251 9.28 -4.55 -15.02
N ILE A 252 8.71 -5.22 -16.01
CA ILE A 252 7.86 -6.41 -15.80
C ILE A 252 8.77 -7.59 -15.43
N MET A 253 8.55 -8.18 -14.25
CA MET A 253 9.31 -9.34 -13.75
C MET A 253 8.83 -10.64 -14.40
N LYS A 254 9.19 -10.86 -15.67
CA LYS A 254 8.80 -12.07 -16.43
C LYS A 254 9.22 -13.37 -15.74
N GLU A 255 10.34 -13.33 -15.00
CA GLU A 255 10.83 -14.44 -14.20
C GLU A 255 9.88 -14.90 -13.08
N ASN A 256 8.98 -14.01 -12.66
CA ASN A 256 7.95 -14.24 -11.63
C ASN A 256 6.57 -14.46 -12.26
N MET A 257 6.46 -14.87 -13.51
CA MET A 257 5.17 -15.14 -14.18
C MET A 257 5.09 -16.61 -14.64
N ARG A 258 5.74 -17.54 -13.92
CA ARG A 258 5.97 -18.91 -14.39
C ARG A 258 4.68 -19.71 -14.40
N THR A 259 3.86 -19.62 -13.35
CA THR A 259 2.64 -20.45 -13.23
C THR A 259 1.62 -20.10 -14.31
N GLY A 260 1.44 -18.81 -14.61
CA GLY A 260 0.54 -18.37 -15.68
C GLY A 260 1.03 -18.72 -17.09
N ASN A 261 2.35 -18.85 -17.27
CA ASN A 261 2.97 -19.26 -18.54
C ASN A 261 3.04 -20.78 -18.75
N LEU A 262 2.56 -21.60 -17.80
CA LEU A 262 2.47 -23.04 -18.02
C LEU A 262 1.52 -23.34 -19.19
N PRO A 263 1.83 -24.29 -20.10
CA PRO A 263 0.99 -24.60 -21.25
C PRO A 263 -0.48 -24.91 -20.89
N ALA A 264 -0.72 -25.55 -19.75
CA ALA A 264 -2.06 -25.85 -19.24
C ALA A 264 -2.87 -24.59 -18.87
N ASN A 265 -2.19 -23.50 -18.47
CA ASN A 265 -2.77 -22.28 -17.93
C ASN A 265 -2.87 -21.15 -18.96
N MET A 266 -2.07 -21.16 -20.02
CA MET A 266 -2.09 -20.10 -21.05
C MET A 266 -3.49 -19.89 -21.64
N LYS A 267 -4.26 -20.97 -21.86
CA LYS A 267 -5.64 -20.91 -22.35
C LYS A 267 -6.64 -20.27 -21.38
N LYS A 268 -6.27 -20.10 -20.10
CA LYS A 268 -7.09 -19.44 -19.08
C LYS A 268 -6.85 -17.92 -19.04
N ALA A 269 -5.94 -17.37 -19.85
CA ALA A 269 -5.68 -15.94 -19.94
C ALA A 269 -6.36 -15.31 -21.17
N ARG A 270 -7.08 -14.19 -20.98
CA ARG A 270 -7.58 -13.35 -22.09
C ARG A 270 -6.44 -12.67 -22.84
N VAL A 271 -5.42 -12.22 -22.11
CA VAL A 271 -4.23 -11.55 -22.66
C VAL A 271 -3.00 -12.16 -22.00
N ILE A 272 -2.15 -12.84 -22.78
CA ILE A 272 -0.98 -13.58 -22.26
C ILE A 272 0.08 -12.68 -21.61
N GLN A 273 0.13 -11.39 -21.97
CA GLN A 273 1.03 -10.41 -21.36
C GLN A 273 0.53 -9.88 -20.01
N ILE A 274 -0.74 -10.15 -19.67
CA ILE A 274 -1.41 -9.67 -18.46
C ILE A 274 -1.85 -10.90 -17.65
N ILE A 275 -0.85 -11.52 -17.01
CA ILE A 275 -1.00 -12.65 -16.10
C ILE A 275 -0.39 -12.28 -14.73
N PRO A 276 -0.80 -12.92 -13.63
CA PRO A 276 -0.34 -12.53 -12.30
C PRO A 276 1.15 -12.83 -12.11
N TYR A 277 1.78 -12.09 -11.19
CA TYR A 277 3.06 -12.52 -10.65
C TYR A 277 2.87 -13.68 -9.67
N ASP A 278 3.83 -14.59 -9.59
CA ASP A 278 3.75 -15.82 -8.82
C ASP A 278 3.68 -15.55 -7.30
N PHE A 279 4.26 -14.44 -6.82
CA PHE A 279 4.34 -14.11 -5.39
C PHE A 279 3.01 -13.62 -4.79
N ASN A 280 2.09 -13.11 -5.61
CA ASN A 280 0.79 -12.59 -5.17
C ASN A 280 -0.37 -13.10 -6.05
N ARG A 281 -0.16 -14.16 -6.83
CA ARG A 281 -1.26 -14.79 -7.56
C ARG A 281 -2.30 -15.31 -6.58
N VAL A 282 -3.57 -15.23 -6.97
CA VAL A 282 -4.62 -15.91 -6.22
C VAL A 282 -4.52 -17.41 -6.48
N ILE A 283 -4.42 -18.20 -5.40
CA ILE A 283 -4.28 -19.65 -5.46
C ILE A 283 -5.64 -20.27 -5.13
N LEU A 284 -6.10 -21.18 -5.97
CA LEU A 284 -7.28 -22.01 -5.70
C LEU A 284 -6.88 -23.35 -5.12
N SER A 285 -7.78 -23.98 -4.39
CA SER A 285 -7.61 -25.34 -3.90
C SER A 285 -7.50 -26.31 -5.09
N MET A 286 -6.63 -27.30 -5.00
CA MET A 286 -6.49 -28.30 -6.07
C MET A 286 -7.72 -29.22 -6.10
N LYS A 287 -8.32 -29.40 -7.27
CA LYS A 287 -9.38 -30.38 -7.48
C LYS A 287 -8.80 -31.80 -7.38
N ARG A 288 -9.51 -32.70 -6.71
CA ARG A 288 -9.06 -34.09 -6.52
C ARG A 288 -8.78 -34.76 -7.87
N GLY A 289 -7.58 -35.31 -8.04
CA GLY A 289 -7.17 -36.03 -9.24
C GLY A 289 -6.93 -35.16 -10.48
N GLN A 290 -6.89 -33.83 -10.36
CA GLN A 290 -6.66 -32.92 -11.49
C GLN A 290 -5.49 -31.97 -11.21
N GLU A 291 -4.46 -32.04 -12.04
CA GLU A 291 -3.31 -31.13 -11.99
C GLU A 291 -3.65 -29.74 -12.57
N TYR A 292 -2.94 -28.70 -12.12
CA TYR A 292 -3.05 -27.32 -12.64
C TYR A 292 -4.45 -26.69 -12.47
N THR A 293 -5.20 -27.12 -11.44
CA THR A 293 -6.52 -26.59 -11.11
C THR A 293 -6.49 -25.52 -10.01
N ASP A 294 -5.29 -25.17 -9.53
CA ASP A 294 -5.03 -24.10 -8.57
C ASP A 294 -4.88 -22.71 -9.22
N TYR A 295 -4.84 -22.64 -10.55
CA TYR A 295 -4.58 -21.41 -11.28
C TYR A 295 -5.86 -20.71 -11.78
N ILE A 296 -5.93 -19.42 -11.46
CA ILE A 296 -6.80 -18.40 -12.05
C ILE A 296 -5.97 -17.15 -12.37
N ASN A 297 -6.30 -16.43 -13.44
CA ASN A 297 -5.62 -15.17 -13.80
C ASN A 297 -6.09 -14.01 -12.90
N ALA A 298 -5.62 -14.00 -11.66
CA ALA A 298 -5.94 -13.00 -10.66
C ALA A 298 -4.74 -12.72 -9.74
N SER A 299 -4.61 -11.48 -9.29
CA SER A 299 -3.57 -11.02 -8.35
C SER A 299 -4.21 -10.41 -7.12
N PHE A 300 -3.69 -10.72 -5.94
CA PHE A 300 -3.94 -9.90 -4.76
C PHE A 300 -3.24 -8.56 -4.89
N ILE A 301 -3.97 -7.51 -4.52
CA ILE A 301 -3.51 -6.13 -4.58
C ILE A 301 -3.77 -5.46 -3.23
N ASP A 302 -2.74 -4.82 -2.70
CA ASP A 302 -2.81 -4.07 -1.47
C ASP A 302 -3.73 -2.84 -1.57
N GLY A 303 -4.52 -2.64 -0.53
CA GLY A 303 -5.29 -1.41 -0.31
C GLY A 303 -4.50 -0.36 0.47
N TYR A 304 -5.15 0.76 0.79
CA TYR A 304 -4.52 1.81 1.59
C TYR A 304 -4.24 1.37 3.05
N ARG A 305 -5.15 0.63 3.68
CA ARG A 305 -5.04 0.20 5.08
C ARG A 305 -4.79 -1.30 5.28
N GLN A 306 -5.05 -2.11 4.27
CA GLN A 306 -5.12 -3.55 4.38
C GLN A 306 -4.38 -4.21 3.21
N LYS A 307 -3.57 -5.22 3.49
CA LYS A 307 -2.96 -6.08 2.46
C LYS A 307 -4.00 -6.98 1.82
N ASP A 308 -3.77 -7.34 0.57
CA ASP A 308 -4.66 -8.25 -0.18
C ASP A 308 -6.13 -7.77 -0.21
N TYR A 309 -6.35 -6.45 -0.14
CA TYR A 309 -7.69 -5.85 -0.02
C TYR A 309 -8.49 -5.92 -1.32
N PHE A 310 -7.81 -6.01 -2.46
CA PHE A 310 -8.44 -6.24 -3.75
C PHE A 310 -7.91 -7.53 -4.38
N ILE A 311 -8.75 -8.14 -5.22
CA ILE A 311 -8.35 -9.13 -6.20
C ILE A 311 -8.54 -8.51 -7.59
N ALA A 312 -7.44 -8.18 -8.26
CA ALA A 312 -7.46 -7.74 -9.65
C ALA A 312 -7.45 -8.95 -10.58
N THR A 313 -8.56 -9.18 -11.30
CA THR A 313 -8.73 -10.35 -12.19
C THR A 313 -9.25 -9.95 -13.56
N GLN A 314 -9.05 -10.83 -14.55
CA GLN A 314 -9.65 -10.66 -15.88
C GLN A 314 -11.16 -10.92 -15.84
N GLY A 315 -11.90 -10.40 -16.82
CA GLY A 315 -13.27 -10.82 -17.06
C GLY A 315 -13.31 -12.33 -17.34
N PRO A 316 -14.21 -13.11 -16.70
CA PRO A 316 -14.24 -14.55 -16.92
C PRO A 316 -14.36 -14.93 -18.41
N LEU A 317 -13.62 -15.95 -18.82
CA LEU A 317 -13.87 -16.73 -20.04
C LEU A 317 -14.92 -17.79 -19.74
N ALA A 318 -15.63 -18.28 -20.77
CA ALA A 318 -16.65 -19.33 -20.62
C ALA A 318 -16.14 -20.55 -19.82
N HIS A 319 -14.94 -21.05 -20.12
CA HIS A 319 -14.31 -22.18 -19.43
C HIS A 319 -13.58 -21.83 -18.13
N THR A 320 -13.69 -20.59 -17.64
CA THR A 320 -13.10 -20.13 -16.36
C THR A 320 -14.15 -19.58 -15.39
N VAL A 321 -15.44 -19.60 -15.74
CA VAL A 321 -16.52 -19.13 -14.86
C VAL A 321 -16.55 -19.92 -13.55
N GLU A 322 -16.34 -21.23 -13.61
CA GLU A 322 -16.25 -22.08 -12.42
C GLU A 322 -15.07 -21.65 -11.53
N ASP A 323 -13.88 -21.50 -12.12
CA ASP A 323 -12.69 -21.05 -11.39
C ASP A 323 -12.89 -19.66 -10.76
N PHE A 324 -13.62 -18.76 -11.42
CA PHE A 324 -13.96 -17.44 -10.90
C PHE A 324 -14.85 -17.51 -9.66
N TRP A 325 -15.94 -18.28 -9.69
CA TRP A 325 -16.80 -18.42 -8.52
C TRP A 325 -16.13 -19.18 -7.39
N ARG A 326 -15.28 -20.16 -7.71
CA ARG A 326 -14.41 -20.81 -6.71
C ARG A 326 -13.50 -19.80 -6.03
N MET A 327 -12.89 -18.89 -6.79
CA MET A 327 -12.08 -17.81 -6.23
C MET A 327 -12.90 -16.92 -5.28
N VAL A 328 -14.07 -16.46 -5.72
CA VAL A 328 -14.96 -15.61 -4.91
C VAL A 328 -15.35 -16.33 -3.60
N TRP A 329 -15.65 -17.62 -3.68
CA TRP A 329 -15.99 -18.43 -2.51
C TRP A 329 -14.79 -18.69 -1.59
N GLU A 330 -13.70 -19.26 -2.10
CA GLU A 330 -12.53 -19.66 -1.30
C GLU A 330 -11.91 -18.45 -0.57
N TRP A 331 -11.91 -17.27 -1.21
CA TRP A 331 -11.38 -16.03 -0.64
C TRP A 331 -12.42 -15.14 0.03
N LYS A 332 -13.60 -15.69 0.32
CA LYS A 332 -14.68 -15.02 1.10
C LYS A 332 -15.03 -13.64 0.54
N CYS A 333 -14.98 -13.46 -0.77
CA CYS A 333 -15.30 -12.20 -1.43
C CYS A 333 -16.81 -11.96 -1.38
N HIS A 334 -17.22 -10.82 -0.83
CA HIS A 334 -18.63 -10.42 -0.77
C HIS A 334 -18.98 -9.31 -1.79
N THR A 335 -17.96 -8.73 -2.43
CA THR A 335 -18.09 -7.62 -3.36
C THR A 335 -17.37 -7.92 -4.67
N VAL A 336 -18.08 -7.80 -5.78
CA VAL A 336 -17.52 -7.90 -7.15
C VAL A 336 -17.75 -6.58 -7.87
N VAL A 337 -16.73 -6.04 -8.52
CA VAL A 337 -16.79 -4.81 -9.33
C VAL A 337 -16.47 -5.16 -10.78
N MET A 338 -17.44 -4.96 -11.66
CA MET A 338 -17.35 -5.19 -13.10
C MET A 338 -17.28 -3.85 -13.83
N LEU A 339 -16.18 -3.62 -14.56
CA LEU A 339 -15.87 -2.33 -15.21
C LEU A 339 -15.88 -2.42 -16.74
N THR A 340 -16.65 -3.33 -17.32
CA THR A 340 -16.74 -3.56 -18.76
C THR A 340 -18.08 -4.17 -19.08
N GLU A 341 -18.62 -3.89 -20.26
CA GLU A 341 -19.76 -4.64 -20.76
C GLU A 341 -19.35 -6.07 -21.14
N VAL A 342 -20.31 -6.96 -21.34
CA VAL A 342 -20.06 -8.33 -21.85
C VAL A 342 -19.42 -8.24 -23.24
N GLN A 343 -19.94 -7.34 -24.08
CA GLN A 343 -19.42 -7.03 -25.41
C GLN A 343 -19.24 -5.51 -25.58
N GLU A 344 -18.13 -5.11 -26.19
CA GLU A 344 -17.87 -3.72 -26.57
C GLU A 344 -17.33 -3.71 -28.00
N ARG A 345 -17.93 -2.91 -28.90
CA ARG A 345 -17.61 -2.91 -30.33
C ARG A 345 -17.56 -4.32 -30.95
N GLU A 346 -18.57 -5.13 -30.65
CA GLU A 346 -18.70 -6.52 -31.15
C GLU A 346 -17.58 -7.48 -30.68
N GLN A 347 -16.74 -7.07 -29.72
CA GLN A 347 -15.71 -7.92 -29.13
C GLN A 347 -16.11 -8.39 -27.74
N ASP A 348 -16.00 -9.69 -27.49
CA ASP A 348 -16.23 -10.28 -26.17
C ASP A 348 -15.19 -9.80 -25.15
N LYS A 349 -15.61 -8.94 -24.22
CA LYS A 349 -14.76 -8.42 -23.15
C LYS A 349 -14.87 -9.24 -21.88
N CYS A 350 -16.06 -9.78 -21.59
CA CYS A 350 -16.36 -10.61 -20.44
C CYS A 350 -17.39 -11.67 -20.83
N TYR A 351 -17.30 -12.89 -20.29
CA TYR A 351 -18.39 -13.85 -20.40
C TYR A 351 -19.38 -13.57 -19.26
N GLN A 352 -20.69 -13.69 -19.52
CA GLN A 352 -21.69 -13.51 -18.48
C GLN A 352 -21.59 -14.67 -17.48
N TYR A 353 -21.00 -14.40 -16.32
CA TYR A 353 -20.76 -15.40 -15.28
C TYR A 353 -21.88 -15.48 -14.23
N TRP A 354 -22.97 -14.74 -14.43
CA TRP A 354 -24.11 -14.68 -13.50
C TRP A 354 -25.43 -15.04 -14.21
N PRO A 355 -26.43 -15.54 -13.48
CA PRO A 355 -27.77 -15.76 -14.03
C PRO A 355 -28.53 -14.43 -14.14
N THR A 356 -29.30 -14.25 -15.21
CA THR A 356 -30.26 -13.12 -15.32
C THR A 356 -31.56 -13.40 -14.58
N GLU A 357 -31.95 -14.67 -14.46
CA GLU A 357 -33.13 -15.13 -13.74
C GLU A 357 -32.84 -16.48 -13.06
N GLY A 358 -33.46 -16.70 -11.89
CA GLY A 358 -33.34 -17.95 -11.14
C GLY A 358 -31.92 -18.23 -10.65
N SER A 359 -31.42 -19.44 -10.90
CA SER A 359 -30.11 -19.88 -10.45
C SER A 359 -29.34 -20.64 -11.53
N VAL A 360 -28.01 -20.52 -11.51
CA VAL A 360 -27.08 -21.30 -12.34
C VAL A 360 -26.07 -22.01 -11.45
N THR A 361 -25.68 -23.23 -11.83
CA THR A 361 -24.68 -24.02 -11.09
C THR A 361 -23.42 -24.20 -11.93
N HIS A 362 -22.28 -23.85 -11.35
CA HIS A 362 -20.95 -24.04 -11.91
C HIS A 362 -20.13 -24.92 -10.96
N GLY A 363 -19.94 -26.19 -11.34
CA GLY A 363 -19.28 -27.17 -10.48
C GLY A 363 -20.03 -27.37 -9.16
N GLU A 364 -19.37 -27.05 -8.05
CA GLU A 364 -19.92 -27.20 -6.69
C GLU A 364 -20.60 -25.93 -6.17
N ILE A 365 -20.66 -24.86 -6.97
CA ILE A 365 -21.21 -23.57 -6.56
C ILE A 365 -22.48 -23.26 -7.34
N THR A 366 -23.56 -22.97 -6.63
CA THR A 366 -24.82 -22.45 -7.18
C THR A 366 -24.94 -20.95 -6.90
N ILE A 367 -25.29 -20.19 -7.92
CA ILE A 367 -25.47 -18.74 -7.86
C ILE A 367 -26.92 -18.47 -8.18
N GLU A 368 -27.64 -17.86 -7.25
CA GLU A 368 -29.04 -17.44 -7.42
C GLU A 368 -29.13 -15.91 -7.37
N ILE A 369 -29.78 -15.31 -8.36
CA ILE A 369 -30.01 -13.85 -8.35
C ILE A 369 -31.18 -13.53 -7.42
N LYS A 370 -30.96 -12.59 -6.48
CA LYS A 370 -31.96 -12.13 -5.51
C LYS A 370 -32.50 -10.75 -5.84
N SER A 371 -31.65 -9.88 -6.39
CA SER A 371 -32.05 -8.55 -6.85
C SER A 371 -31.19 -8.14 -8.04
N ASP A 372 -31.77 -7.37 -8.95
CA ASP A 372 -31.06 -6.63 -10.00
C ASP A 372 -31.69 -5.24 -10.06
N THR A 373 -30.91 -4.22 -9.68
CA THR A 373 -31.37 -2.83 -9.61
C THR A 373 -30.39 -1.92 -10.32
N LEU A 374 -30.90 -0.96 -11.08
CA LEU A 374 -30.08 0.06 -11.74
C LEU A 374 -30.12 1.35 -10.90
N SER A 375 -28.95 1.81 -10.46
CA SER A 375 -28.77 3.08 -9.77
C SER A 375 -27.83 3.97 -10.59
N GLU A 376 -28.38 5.02 -11.19
CA GLU A 376 -27.68 5.87 -12.16
C GLU A 376 -27.00 5.04 -13.28
N ALA A 377 -25.67 4.99 -13.31
CA ALA A 377 -24.88 4.22 -14.29
C ALA A 377 -24.32 2.90 -13.71
N ILE A 378 -24.88 2.40 -12.60
CA ILE A 378 -24.39 1.19 -11.92
C ILE A 378 -25.53 0.19 -11.75
N SER A 379 -25.44 -0.99 -12.37
CA SER A 379 -26.30 -2.11 -12.00
C SER A 379 -25.76 -2.77 -10.72
N ILE A 380 -26.61 -2.92 -9.73
CA ILE A 380 -26.33 -3.57 -8.45
C ILE A 380 -27.12 -4.86 -8.40
N ARG A 381 -26.39 -5.98 -8.38
CA ARG A 381 -26.97 -7.33 -8.31
C ARG A 381 -26.59 -8.02 -7.02
N ASP A 382 -27.57 -8.55 -6.30
CA ASP A 382 -27.32 -9.40 -5.15
C ASP A 382 -27.48 -10.87 -5.51
N PHE A 383 -26.46 -11.65 -5.22
CA PHE A 383 -26.43 -13.08 -5.44
C PHE A 383 -26.39 -13.83 -4.11
N LEU A 384 -27.23 -14.85 -3.99
CA LEU A 384 -27.05 -15.89 -2.99
C LEU A 384 -26.15 -16.98 -3.60
N VAL A 385 -24.94 -17.08 -3.08
CA VAL A 385 -23.94 -18.07 -3.52
C VAL A 385 -23.94 -19.22 -2.53
N THR A 386 -24.19 -20.43 -3.02
CA THR A 386 -24.29 -21.65 -2.21
C THR A 386 -23.20 -22.64 -2.63
N PHE A 387 -22.46 -23.17 -1.67
CA PHE A 387 -21.52 -24.26 -1.87
C PHE A 387 -22.21 -25.59 -1.57
N ASN A 388 -22.37 -26.42 -2.61
CA ASN A 388 -23.23 -27.59 -2.59
C ASN A 388 -22.62 -28.81 -1.90
N GLN A 389 -21.34 -28.77 -1.54
CA GLN A 389 -20.70 -29.87 -0.79
C GLN A 389 -20.73 -29.63 0.72
N PRO A 390 -20.88 -30.71 1.52
CA PRO A 390 -20.78 -30.61 2.97
C PRO A 390 -19.40 -30.11 3.37
N LEU A 391 -19.35 -28.92 3.96
CA LEU A 391 -18.13 -28.39 4.54
C LEU A 391 -17.78 -29.22 5.79
N ALA A 392 -16.52 -29.62 5.91
CA ALA A 392 -16.04 -30.41 7.06
C ALA A 392 -16.07 -29.61 8.38
N HIS A 393 -16.35 -28.31 8.33
CA HIS A 393 -16.37 -27.38 9.45
C HIS A 393 -17.73 -26.65 9.44
N GLN A 394 -18.16 -26.09 10.57
CA GLN A 394 -19.40 -25.29 10.72
C GLN A 394 -19.37 -23.94 9.95
N GLU A 395 -18.77 -23.91 8.75
CA GLU A 395 -18.86 -22.73 7.89
C GLU A 395 -20.24 -22.67 7.22
N GLU A 396 -20.78 -21.45 7.11
CA GLU A 396 -22.00 -21.20 6.37
C GLU A 396 -21.83 -21.63 4.91
N GLN A 397 -22.72 -22.50 4.45
CA GLN A 397 -22.76 -23.01 3.08
C GLN A 397 -23.31 -21.98 2.08
N THR A 398 -23.83 -20.86 2.56
CA THR A 398 -24.42 -19.79 1.74
C THR A 398 -23.79 -18.46 2.08
N ARG A 399 -23.56 -17.59 1.08
CA ARG A 399 -23.05 -16.23 1.26
C ARG A 399 -23.74 -15.26 0.32
N MET A 400 -23.97 -14.04 0.78
CA MET A 400 -24.46 -12.96 -0.07
C MET A 400 -23.28 -12.28 -0.76
N VAL A 401 -23.30 -12.24 -2.09
CA VAL A 401 -22.29 -11.56 -2.91
C VAL A 401 -22.98 -10.47 -3.73
N ARG A 402 -22.51 -9.23 -3.58
CA ARG A 402 -23.01 -8.07 -4.34
C ARG A 402 -22.08 -7.76 -5.50
N GLN A 403 -22.62 -7.69 -6.70
CA GLN A 403 -21.91 -7.21 -7.88
C GLN A 403 -22.33 -5.77 -8.21
N PHE A 404 -21.34 -4.91 -8.42
CA PHE A 404 -21.49 -3.58 -8.99
C PHE A 404 -20.99 -3.61 -10.44
N HIS A 405 -21.89 -3.50 -11.41
CA HIS A 405 -21.56 -3.41 -12.83
C HIS A 405 -21.68 -1.95 -13.29
N PHE A 406 -20.53 -1.34 -13.58
CA PHE A 406 -20.44 0.06 -13.95
C PHE A 406 -20.53 0.27 -15.47
N HIS A 407 -21.56 1.00 -15.89
CA HIS A 407 -21.88 1.33 -17.28
C HIS A 407 -21.37 2.70 -17.71
N GLY A 408 -20.75 3.47 -16.80
CA GLY A 408 -20.28 4.82 -17.09
C GLY A 408 -18.97 4.89 -17.87
N TRP A 409 -18.35 3.75 -18.21
CA TRP A 409 -17.12 3.72 -19.00
C TRP A 409 -17.43 3.64 -20.50
N PRO A 410 -16.99 4.61 -21.32
CA PRO A 410 -17.26 4.57 -22.76
C PRO A 410 -16.49 3.46 -23.49
N GLU A 411 -17.00 3.04 -24.64
CA GLU A 411 -16.29 2.08 -25.50
C GLU A 411 -14.96 2.61 -26.03
N VAL A 412 -14.82 3.93 -26.17
CA VAL A 412 -13.59 4.63 -26.58
C VAL A 412 -13.17 5.60 -25.48
N GLY A 413 -11.91 5.51 -25.05
CA GLY A 413 -11.32 6.47 -24.11
C GLY A 413 -11.75 6.28 -22.66
N ILE A 414 -12.02 7.41 -21.99
CA ILE A 414 -12.30 7.54 -20.56
C ILE A 414 -13.62 8.28 -20.31
N PRO A 415 -14.26 8.10 -19.15
CA PRO A 415 -15.44 8.88 -18.79
C PRO A 415 -15.18 10.40 -18.83
N ALA A 416 -16.18 11.16 -19.26
CA ALA A 416 -16.08 12.61 -19.36
C ALA A 416 -16.04 13.31 -17.99
N GLU A 417 -16.58 12.68 -16.95
CA GLU A 417 -16.64 13.20 -15.58
C GLU A 417 -16.28 12.10 -14.59
N GLY A 418 -15.70 12.46 -13.44
CA GLY A 418 -15.30 11.55 -12.39
C GLY A 418 -16.44 11.13 -11.45
N LYS A 419 -17.57 11.86 -11.45
CA LYS A 419 -18.68 11.65 -10.51
C LYS A 419 -19.13 10.18 -10.43
N GLY A 420 -19.40 9.54 -11.58
CA GLY A 420 -19.87 8.14 -11.58
C GLY A 420 -18.84 7.15 -11.00
N MET A 421 -17.54 7.43 -11.14
CA MET A 421 -16.48 6.62 -10.54
C MET A 421 -16.39 6.85 -9.02
N ILE A 422 -16.57 8.11 -8.57
CA ILE A 422 -16.64 8.46 -7.14
C ILE A 422 -17.82 7.75 -6.48
N ASP A 423 -19.00 7.80 -7.11
CA ASP A 423 -20.21 7.16 -6.60
C ASP A 423 -20.06 5.64 -6.53
N LEU A 424 -19.43 5.02 -7.54
CA LEU A 424 -19.10 3.60 -7.51
C LEU A 424 -18.17 3.24 -6.34
N ILE A 425 -17.08 4.00 -6.16
CA ILE A 425 -16.14 3.77 -5.06
C ILE A 425 -16.85 3.93 -3.70
N ALA A 426 -17.69 4.95 -3.55
CA ALA A 426 -18.46 5.17 -2.33
C ALA A 426 -19.44 4.02 -2.04
N ALA A 427 -20.15 3.51 -3.07
CA ALA A 427 -21.07 2.38 -2.93
C ALA A 427 -20.33 1.08 -2.53
N VAL A 428 -19.17 0.82 -3.14
CA VAL A 428 -18.30 -0.32 -2.80
C VAL A 428 -17.76 -0.20 -1.37
N GLN A 429 -17.28 0.98 -0.97
CA GLN A 429 -16.81 1.23 0.40
C GLN A 429 -17.92 1.01 1.43
N LYS A 430 -19.15 1.47 1.15
CA LYS A 430 -20.32 1.23 2.00
C LYS A 430 -20.64 -0.26 2.14
N GLN A 431 -20.56 -1.02 1.05
CA GLN A 431 -20.75 -2.48 1.10
C GLN A 431 -19.70 -3.16 1.98
N GLN A 432 -18.42 -2.79 1.82
CA GLN A 432 -17.31 -3.40 2.56
C GLN A 432 -17.42 -3.21 4.08
N GLN A 433 -17.88 -2.03 4.51
CA GLN A 433 -18.16 -1.75 5.93
C GLN A 433 -19.22 -2.68 6.52
N GLN A 434 -20.16 -3.17 5.71
CA GLN A 434 -21.23 -4.08 6.14
C GLN A 434 -20.79 -5.55 6.10
N THR A 435 -19.82 -5.90 5.26
CA THR A 435 -19.40 -7.29 5.02
C THR A 435 -18.02 -7.63 5.59
N GLY A 436 -17.48 -6.83 6.52
CA GLY A 436 -16.26 -7.19 7.25
C GLY A 436 -14.94 -7.05 6.48
N ASN A 437 -14.87 -6.18 5.45
CA ASN A 437 -13.64 -5.83 4.73
C ASN A 437 -12.87 -7.02 4.11
N HIS A 438 -13.58 -8.05 3.63
CA HIS A 438 -13.00 -9.13 2.81
C HIS A 438 -12.49 -8.60 1.44
N PRO A 439 -11.63 -9.34 0.72
CA PRO A 439 -11.10 -8.88 -0.56
C PRO A 439 -12.20 -8.51 -1.58
N ILE A 440 -12.04 -7.36 -2.23
CA ILE A 440 -12.94 -6.88 -3.29
C ILE A 440 -12.46 -7.46 -4.63
N THR A 441 -13.29 -8.27 -5.29
CA THR A 441 -12.95 -8.79 -6.63
C THR A 441 -13.24 -7.72 -7.68
N VAL A 442 -12.21 -7.20 -8.35
CA VAL A 442 -12.34 -6.16 -9.37
C VAL A 442 -11.89 -6.70 -10.71
N HIS A 443 -12.73 -6.56 -11.74
CA HIS A 443 -12.39 -6.99 -13.09
C HIS A 443 -12.88 -6.02 -14.17
N CYS A 444 -12.16 -6.04 -15.29
CA CYS A 444 -12.60 -5.48 -16.56
C CYS A 444 -12.49 -6.57 -17.62
N SER A 445 -11.87 -6.31 -18.77
CA SER A 445 -11.54 -7.37 -19.74
C SER A 445 -10.25 -8.11 -19.36
N ALA A 446 -9.09 -7.47 -19.43
CA ALA A 446 -7.80 -8.10 -19.04
C ALA A 446 -7.47 -8.00 -17.54
N GLY A 447 -8.22 -7.21 -16.79
CA GLY A 447 -7.97 -6.98 -15.36
C GLY A 447 -6.76 -6.10 -15.07
N ALA A 448 -6.49 -5.09 -15.90
CA ALA A 448 -5.33 -4.20 -15.75
C ALA A 448 -5.66 -2.71 -15.94
N GLY A 449 -6.20 -2.31 -17.10
CA GLY A 449 -6.50 -0.89 -17.40
C GLY A 449 -7.55 -0.29 -16.45
N ARG A 450 -8.84 -0.50 -16.75
CA ARG A 450 -9.96 0.01 -15.93
C ARG A 450 -9.91 -0.49 -14.48
N THR A 451 -9.55 -1.77 -14.29
CA THR A 451 -9.32 -2.37 -12.96
C THR A 451 -8.25 -1.61 -12.17
N GLY A 452 -7.12 -1.29 -12.79
CA GLY A 452 -6.06 -0.51 -12.16
C GLY A 452 -6.49 0.91 -11.85
N THR A 453 -7.26 1.55 -12.73
CA THR A 453 -7.82 2.88 -12.48
C THR A 453 -8.75 2.88 -11.26
N PHE A 454 -9.68 1.93 -11.18
CA PHE A 454 -10.58 1.81 -10.02
C PHE A 454 -9.81 1.58 -8.72
N ILE A 455 -8.85 0.65 -8.72
CA ILE A 455 -8.06 0.34 -7.51
C ILE A 455 -7.17 1.52 -7.12
N ALA A 456 -6.52 2.18 -8.09
CA ALA A 456 -5.72 3.38 -7.85
C ALA A 456 -6.57 4.48 -7.20
N LEU A 457 -7.73 4.78 -7.78
CA LEU A 457 -8.65 5.79 -7.27
C LEU A 457 -9.20 5.43 -5.89
N SER A 458 -9.57 4.16 -5.65
CA SER A 458 -10.03 3.72 -4.33
C SER A 458 -8.97 3.99 -3.26
N ASN A 459 -7.70 3.65 -3.53
CA ASN A 459 -6.58 3.90 -2.62
C ASN A 459 -6.28 5.41 -2.47
N ILE A 460 -6.26 6.18 -3.56
CA ILE A 460 -5.95 7.61 -3.53
C ILE A 460 -7.04 8.37 -2.79
N LEU A 461 -8.32 8.13 -3.09
CA LEU A 461 -9.43 8.84 -2.45
C LEU A 461 -9.55 8.51 -0.97
N GLU A 462 -9.27 7.26 -0.55
CA GLU A 462 -9.21 6.93 0.87
C GLU A 462 -8.07 7.68 1.58
N ARG A 463 -6.91 7.78 0.93
CA ARG A 463 -5.76 8.52 1.44
C ARG A 463 -6.03 10.02 1.54
N VAL A 464 -6.64 10.61 0.52
CA VAL A 464 -7.05 12.03 0.50
C VAL A 464 -8.00 12.30 1.66
N LYS A 465 -9.02 11.47 1.87
CA LYS A 465 -9.94 11.60 3.02
C LYS A 465 -9.23 11.48 4.36
N ALA A 466 -8.22 10.62 4.48
CA ALA A 466 -7.55 10.31 5.74
C ALA A 466 -6.43 11.29 6.12
N GLU A 467 -5.65 11.75 5.14
CA GLU A 467 -4.41 12.49 5.36
C GLU A 467 -4.38 13.87 4.69
N GLY A 468 -5.30 14.21 3.78
CA GLY A 468 -5.20 15.42 2.96
C GLY A 468 -4.06 15.38 1.94
N LEU A 469 -3.51 14.18 1.66
CA LEU A 469 -2.40 13.96 0.74
C LEU A 469 -2.80 13.01 -0.39
N LEU A 470 -2.23 13.24 -1.58
CA LEU A 470 -2.37 12.34 -2.72
C LEU A 470 -1.01 12.05 -3.38
N ASP A 471 -0.91 10.92 -4.07
CA ASP A 471 0.31 10.53 -4.80
C ASP A 471 -0.08 9.54 -5.91
N VAL A 472 -0.56 10.08 -7.03
CA VAL A 472 -1.09 9.29 -8.14
C VAL A 472 0.03 8.43 -8.76
N PHE A 473 1.21 9.00 -8.93
CA PHE A 473 2.37 8.32 -9.50
C PHE A 473 2.75 7.07 -8.72
N GLN A 474 2.99 7.19 -7.40
CA GLN A 474 3.38 6.01 -6.61
C GLN A 474 2.23 5.04 -6.41
N ALA A 475 0.98 5.51 -6.36
CA ALA A 475 -0.18 4.62 -6.31
C ALA A 475 -0.17 3.69 -7.54
N VAL A 476 -0.07 4.26 -8.75
CA VAL A 476 -0.05 3.46 -10.00
C VAL A 476 1.20 2.59 -10.10
N LYS A 477 2.36 3.11 -9.72
CA LYS A 477 3.61 2.35 -9.71
C LYS A 477 3.52 1.12 -8.81
N SER A 478 3.02 1.28 -7.58
CA SER A 478 2.84 0.18 -6.63
C SER A 478 1.86 -0.88 -7.16
N LEU A 479 0.83 -0.48 -7.90
CA LEU A 479 -0.06 -1.44 -8.58
C LEU A 479 0.67 -2.21 -9.68
N ARG A 480 1.49 -1.54 -10.50
CA ARG A 480 2.27 -2.18 -11.57
C ARG A 480 3.30 -3.18 -11.07
N LEU A 481 3.81 -2.96 -9.85
CA LEU A 481 4.69 -3.91 -9.17
C LEU A 481 3.96 -5.18 -8.69
N GLN A 482 2.64 -5.11 -8.50
CA GLN A 482 1.82 -6.24 -8.04
C GLN A 482 1.09 -6.94 -9.19
N ARG A 483 0.74 -6.24 -10.27
CA ARG A 483 0.17 -6.83 -11.48
C ARG A 483 0.62 -6.04 -12.73
N PRO A 484 1.05 -6.71 -13.81
CA PRO A 484 1.48 -6.01 -15.02
C PRO A 484 0.40 -5.08 -15.60
N HIS A 485 0.84 -3.94 -16.13
CA HIS A 485 0.02 -3.00 -16.93
C HIS A 485 -1.17 -2.34 -16.19
N MET A 486 -1.18 -2.33 -14.85
CA MET A 486 -2.18 -1.59 -14.08
C MET A 486 -2.18 -0.10 -14.48
N VAL A 487 -3.36 0.44 -14.78
CA VAL A 487 -3.57 1.74 -15.47
C VAL A 487 -2.79 1.76 -16.78
N GLN A 488 -3.40 1.22 -17.84
CA GLN A 488 -2.71 0.78 -19.05
C GLN A 488 -2.38 1.91 -20.03
N THR A 489 -3.20 2.96 -20.08
CA THR A 489 -3.05 4.07 -21.04
C THR A 489 -2.82 5.41 -20.35
N LEU A 490 -2.25 6.37 -21.08
CA LEU A 490 -2.07 7.74 -20.59
C LEU A 490 -3.41 8.37 -20.21
N GLU A 491 -4.44 8.21 -21.04
CA GLU A 491 -5.79 8.72 -20.76
C GLU A 491 -6.34 8.16 -19.43
N GLN A 492 -6.09 6.88 -19.12
CA GLN A 492 -6.49 6.30 -17.83
C GLN A 492 -5.74 6.91 -16.65
N TYR A 493 -4.47 7.29 -16.85
CA TYR A 493 -3.66 7.98 -15.84
C TYR A 493 -4.10 9.43 -15.63
N GLU A 494 -4.41 10.14 -16.72
CA GLU A 494 -5.03 11.47 -16.70
C GLU A 494 -6.38 11.44 -15.98
N PHE A 495 -7.19 10.42 -16.28
CA PHE A 495 -8.47 10.23 -15.61
C PHE A 495 -8.31 10.06 -14.09
N CYS A 496 -7.23 9.41 -13.61
CA CYS A 496 -6.99 9.34 -12.17
C CYS A 496 -6.86 10.74 -11.54
N TYR A 497 -6.08 11.64 -12.15
CA TYR A 497 -5.96 13.01 -11.67
C TYR A 497 -7.29 13.76 -11.73
N LYS A 498 -8.03 13.61 -12.83
CA LYS A 498 -9.33 14.24 -13.02
C LYS A 498 -10.34 13.84 -11.95
N VAL A 499 -10.46 12.54 -11.65
CA VAL A 499 -11.39 12.07 -10.61
C VAL A 499 -10.99 12.61 -9.23
N VAL A 500 -9.69 12.72 -8.93
CA VAL A 500 -9.24 13.29 -7.65
C VAL A 500 -9.56 14.77 -7.57
N GLN A 501 -9.39 15.52 -8.66
CA GLN A 501 -9.81 16.93 -8.75
C GLN A 501 -11.32 17.07 -8.54
N ASP A 502 -12.14 16.34 -9.30
CA ASP A 502 -13.61 16.35 -9.17
C ASP A 502 -14.02 16.01 -7.72
N PHE A 503 -13.35 15.05 -7.08
CA PHE A 503 -13.62 14.68 -5.70
C PHE A 503 -13.33 15.83 -4.72
N ILE A 504 -12.20 16.52 -4.88
CA ILE A 504 -11.84 17.67 -4.03
C ILE A 504 -12.84 18.81 -4.24
N ASP A 505 -13.25 19.09 -5.47
CA ASP A 505 -14.21 20.14 -5.79
C ASP A 505 -15.59 19.86 -5.18
N ILE A 506 -16.08 18.62 -5.31
CA ILE A 506 -17.36 18.18 -4.72
C ILE A 506 -17.34 18.24 -3.19
N PHE A 507 -16.20 17.92 -2.57
CA PHE A 507 -16.07 17.83 -1.11
C PHE A 507 -15.19 18.94 -0.51
N SER A 508 -15.13 20.11 -1.15
CA SER A 508 -14.23 21.22 -0.78
C SER A 508 -14.35 21.72 0.67
N ASP A 509 -15.47 21.44 1.34
CA ASP A 509 -15.69 21.76 2.76
C ASP A 509 -15.16 20.72 3.77
N TYR A 510 -14.56 19.61 3.31
CA TYR A 510 -14.00 18.60 4.19
C TYR A 510 -12.88 19.17 5.07
N ALA A 511 -12.95 18.94 6.38
CA ALA A 511 -12.03 19.55 7.35
C ALA A 511 -10.54 19.23 7.10
N ASN A 512 -10.24 18.09 6.47
CA ASN A 512 -8.87 17.68 6.14
C ASN A 512 -8.32 18.37 4.88
N PHE A 513 -9.11 19.18 4.17
CA PHE A 513 -8.68 19.95 3.00
C PHE A 513 -8.38 21.42 3.31
N LYS A 514 -8.53 21.85 4.58
CA LYS A 514 -8.36 23.23 5.05
C LYS A 514 -7.08 23.43 5.85
#